data_AF-A0A7Y8LHY8-F1
#
_entry.id   AF-A0A7Y8LHY8-F1
#
_cell.length_a   1.000
_cell.length_b   1.000
_cell.length_c   1.000
_cell.angle_alpha   90.00
_cell.angle_beta   90.00
_cell.angle_gamma   90.00
#
_symmetry.space_group_name_H-M   'P 1'
#
loop_
_entity.id
_entity.type
_entity.pdbx_description
1 polymer ?
#
loop_
_entity_poly.entity_id
_entity_poly.type
_entity_poly.pdbx_seq_one_letter_code
_entity_poly.pdbx_strand_id
1 'polypeptide(L)'
;MRLRDGQTYSRRGLLMALLPWPAAAEASRGIRHYTATATVTFLGVTLVTRKGAGSGFARAEESGGTTVLEFGAGSHPERCAGINRLGYIREVVETTATGGRRRRMFGFMTSSREESLQEARRALGGRQPAHAYTMLESAGDAAGIESRVASVACSAALSWPRWQEVESELMEAWKPAPKRTARIEGERPGFLSVVRHAMRRGGSGREPYAHYDKTYTLEWRTRPLAGGMSELEGRISGGGKAKFRLWYDPSRPCDPPWAFEFQPRAFLRLLFESVTEEKTG
;
A
#
# COMPACT_ATOMS: atom_id res chain seq x y z
N MET A 1 -4.80 -41.63 -42.17
CA MET A 1 -3.48 -41.42 -41.55
C MET A 1 -2.87 -40.15 -42.15
N ARG A 2 -2.41 -39.21 -41.29
CA ARG A 2 -2.32 -37.72 -41.49
C ARG A 2 -3.71 -37.04 -41.41
N LEU A 3 -3.96 -35.89 -40.78
CA LEU A 3 -3.21 -34.64 -40.45
C LEU A 3 -3.71 -34.06 -39.09
N ARG A 4 -2.84 -33.60 -38.17
CA ARG A 4 -2.49 -32.20 -37.78
C ARG A 4 -3.57 -31.31 -37.14
N ASP A 5 -3.18 -30.81 -35.95
CA ASP A 5 -3.24 -29.45 -35.37
C ASP A 5 -4.54 -28.66 -35.24
N GLY A 6 -4.66 -28.00 -34.08
CA GLY A 6 -5.21 -26.64 -34.02
C GLY A 6 -6.28 -26.43 -32.98
N GLN A 7 -5.89 -26.32 -31.70
CA GLN A 7 -6.75 -25.71 -30.68
C GLN A 7 -7.11 -24.28 -31.09
N THR A 8 -8.40 -24.01 -31.19
CA THR A 8 -8.97 -22.67 -31.38
C THR A 8 -9.52 -22.21 -30.04
N TYR A 9 -8.78 -21.32 -29.35
CA TYR A 9 -9.35 -20.50 -28.28
C TYR A 9 -9.57 -19.08 -28.78
N SER A 10 -10.78 -18.61 -28.53
CA SER A 10 -11.42 -17.42 -29.07
C SER A 10 -10.73 -16.11 -28.65
N ARG A 11 -10.55 -15.23 -29.63
CA ARG A 11 -10.16 -13.82 -29.50
C ARG A 11 -11.20 -13.03 -28.69
N ARG A 12 -10.93 -12.79 -27.41
CA ARG A 12 -11.57 -11.72 -26.61
C ARG A 12 -10.59 -11.06 -25.63
N GLY A 13 -9.37 -10.83 -26.09
CA GLY A 13 -8.39 -9.95 -25.45
C GLY A 13 -8.03 -8.82 -26.40
N LEU A 14 -8.62 -7.64 -26.19
CA LEU A 14 -8.11 -6.30 -26.52
C LEU A 14 -9.29 -5.31 -26.47
N LEU A 15 -9.37 -4.51 -25.40
CA LEU A 15 -9.94 -3.14 -25.32
C LEU A 15 -10.28 -2.83 -23.84
N MET A 16 -9.26 -2.62 -23.00
CA MET A 16 -9.43 -2.08 -21.64
C MET A 16 -8.33 -1.05 -21.30
N ALA A 17 -7.90 -0.26 -22.29
CA ALA A 17 -6.85 0.76 -22.14
C ALA A 17 -7.33 2.21 -22.36
N LEU A 18 -8.65 2.48 -22.38
CA LEU A 18 -9.18 3.79 -22.80
C LEU A 18 -10.28 4.37 -21.90
N LEU A 19 -10.28 4.07 -20.59
CA LEU A 19 -11.10 4.84 -19.66
C LEU A 19 -10.23 5.89 -18.96
N PRO A 20 -10.52 7.20 -19.14
CA PRO A 20 -9.76 8.26 -18.49
C PRO A 20 -9.94 8.24 -16.97
N TRP A 21 -8.85 8.59 -16.28
CA TRP A 21 -8.78 8.81 -14.85
C TRP A 21 -9.77 9.91 -14.43
N PRO A 22 -10.64 9.73 -13.41
CA PRO A 22 -11.48 10.82 -12.96
C PRO A 22 -10.61 11.93 -12.34
N ALA A 23 -10.76 13.15 -12.86
CA ALA A 23 -10.13 14.35 -12.30
C ALA A 23 -10.73 14.66 -10.93
N ALA A 24 -9.87 14.85 -9.93
CA ALA A 24 -10.26 15.20 -8.57
C ALA A 24 -10.79 16.65 -8.51
N ALA A 25 -11.92 16.84 -7.82
CA ALA A 25 -12.42 18.16 -7.42
C ALA A 25 -12.42 18.28 -5.87
N GLU A 26 -11.94 19.43 -5.39
CA GLU A 26 -11.67 19.87 -4.00
C GLU A 26 -12.94 19.95 -3.10
N ALA A 27 -12.97 19.87 -1.74
CA ALA A 27 -11.98 19.86 -0.67
C ALA A 27 -12.45 19.05 0.58
N SER A 28 -11.49 18.33 1.22
CA SER A 28 -11.42 17.87 2.63
C SER A 28 -12.44 16.88 3.24
N ARG A 29 -12.97 15.93 2.47
CA ARG A 29 -13.41 14.64 3.03
C ARG A 29 -12.60 13.51 2.39
N GLY A 30 -12.04 12.63 3.22
CA GLY A 30 -11.43 11.39 2.75
C GLY A 30 -9.90 11.36 2.66
N ILE A 31 -9.16 12.47 2.75
CA ILE A 31 -7.67 12.46 2.79
C ILE A 31 -7.17 12.82 4.18
N ARG A 32 -6.13 12.12 4.65
CA ARG A 32 -5.39 12.47 5.86
C ARG A 32 -3.89 12.42 5.60
N HIS A 33 -3.19 13.48 5.99
CA HIS A 33 -1.73 13.57 5.93
C HIS A 33 -1.10 13.18 7.27
N TYR A 34 0.09 12.60 7.21
CA TYR A 34 0.81 12.12 8.38
C TYR A 34 2.25 12.61 8.41
N THR A 35 2.76 12.82 9.62
CA THR A 35 4.21 12.89 9.89
C THR A 35 4.67 11.56 10.47
N ALA A 36 5.81 11.06 9.98
CA ALA A 36 6.38 9.78 10.42
C ALA A 36 7.50 9.99 11.45
N THR A 37 7.42 9.29 12.57
CA THR A 37 8.47 9.17 13.58
C THR A 37 9.11 7.80 13.48
N ALA A 38 10.43 7.76 13.27
CA ALA A 38 11.20 6.51 13.26
C ALA A 38 11.85 6.27 14.63
N THR A 39 11.70 5.07 15.17
CA THR A 39 12.37 4.62 16.40
C THR A 39 13.20 3.39 16.10
N VAL A 40 14.50 3.44 16.40
CA VAL A 40 15.41 2.30 16.28
C VAL A 40 15.73 1.74 17.66
N THR A 41 15.56 0.43 17.81
CA THR A 41 15.79 -0.29 19.07
C THR A 41 16.80 -1.41 18.89
N PHE A 42 17.64 -1.65 19.90
CA PHE A 42 18.56 -2.79 19.94
C PHE A 42 18.46 -3.47 21.30
N LEU A 43 18.21 -4.78 21.31
CA LEU A 43 18.02 -5.59 22.53
C LEU A 43 17.00 -4.99 23.53
N GLY A 44 15.91 -4.42 23.00
CA GLY A 44 14.85 -3.81 23.81
C GLY A 44 15.12 -2.37 24.27
N VAL A 45 16.33 -1.85 24.05
CA VAL A 45 16.69 -0.46 24.37
C VAL A 45 16.48 0.44 23.17
N THR A 46 15.84 1.60 23.36
CA THR A 46 15.72 2.62 22.32
C THR A 46 17.05 3.32 22.11
N LEU A 47 17.62 3.20 20.91
CA LEU A 47 18.88 3.84 20.56
C LEU A 47 18.67 5.24 20.00
N VAL A 48 17.67 5.40 19.13
CA VAL A 48 17.36 6.70 18.52
C VAL A 48 15.87 6.79 18.19
N THR A 49 15.32 7.97 18.43
CA THR A 49 14.00 8.37 17.93
C THR A 49 14.17 9.62 17.10
N ARG A 50 13.60 9.63 15.89
CA ARG A 50 13.64 10.76 14.98
C ARG A 50 12.23 11.10 14.51
N LYS A 51 11.70 12.20 15.04
CA LYS A 51 10.41 12.78 14.61
C LYS A 51 10.54 13.38 13.21
N GLY A 52 9.53 13.21 12.38
CA GLY A 52 9.50 13.64 10.99
C GLY A 52 10.60 13.02 10.11
N ALA A 53 10.97 11.78 10.41
CA ALA A 53 11.81 10.94 9.56
C ALA A 53 11.19 10.71 8.16
N GLY A 54 9.89 10.91 8.03
CA GLY A 54 9.15 10.81 6.78
C GLY A 54 7.80 11.48 6.91
N SER A 55 6.99 11.33 5.87
CA SER A 55 5.57 11.70 5.91
C SER A 55 4.78 10.80 4.96
N GLY A 56 3.47 10.96 4.96
CA GLY A 56 2.58 10.14 4.16
C GLY A 56 1.18 10.73 4.06
N PHE A 57 0.32 10.03 3.34
CA PHE A 57 -1.10 10.28 3.32
C PHE A 57 -1.88 8.98 3.17
N ALA A 58 -3.15 9.03 3.52
CA ALA A 58 -4.13 8.01 3.19
C ALA A 58 -5.36 8.70 2.61
N ARG A 59 -5.95 8.13 1.56
CA ARG A 59 -7.22 8.57 0.99
C ARG A 59 -8.25 7.45 1.04
N ALA A 60 -9.49 7.80 1.35
CA ALA A 60 -10.65 6.94 1.22
C ALA A 60 -11.82 7.76 0.64
N GLU A 61 -12.29 7.35 -0.53
CA GLU A 61 -13.38 8.00 -1.25
C GLU A 61 -14.41 6.95 -1.67
N GLU A 62 -15.69 7.27 -1.50
CA GLU A 62 -16.79 6.43 -1.98
C GLU A 62 -17.78 7.29 -2.75
N SER A 63 -18.06 6.90 -3.99
CA SER A 63 -19.03 7.58 -4.85
C SER A 63 -19.60 6.62 -5.89
N GLY A 64 -20.92 6.63 -6.08
CA GLY A 64 -21.58 5.90 -7.16
C GLY A 64 -21.25 4.41 -7.25
N GLY A 65 -21.14 3.71 -6.11
CA GLY A 65 -20.78 2.29 -6.07
C GLY A 65 -19.30 1.98 -6.29
N THR A 66 -18.47 3.03 -6.41
CA THR A 66 -17.01 2.95 -6.52
C THR A 66 -16.38 3.37 -5.19
N THR A 67 -15.39 2.60 -4.74
CA THR A 67 -14.55 2.88 -3.58
C THR A 67 -13.11 3.03 -4.05
N VAL A 68 -12.46 4.15 -3.70
CA VAL A 68 -11.04 4.39 -3.95
C VAL A 68 -10.31 4.51 -2.62
N LEU A 69 -9.32 3.66 -2.40
CA LEU A 69 -8.46 3.65 -1.22
C LEU A 69 -7.02 3.86 -1.65
N GLU A 70 -6.32 4.79 -1.02
CA GLU A 70 -4.91 5.05 -1.29
C GLU A 70 -4.11 5.16 -0.01
N PHE A 71 -2.85 4.77 -0.12
CA PHE A 71 -1.85 5.04 0.90
C PHE A 71 -0.52 5.32 0.22
N GLY A 72 0.12 6.43 0.60
CA GLY A 72 1.45 6.80 0.15
C GLY A 72 2.29 7.23 1.34
N ALA A 73 3.53 6.77 1.42
CA ALA A 73 4.45 7.21 2.46
C ALA A 73 5.90 7.09 1.99
N GLY A 74 6.75 7.96 2.52
CA GLY A 74 8.18 7.87 2.27
C GLY A 74 9.02 8.57 3.33
N SER A 75 10.31 8.24 3.34
CA SER A 75 11.30 8.90 4.19
C SER A 75 11.75 10.22 3.60
N HIS A 76 12.13 11.14 4.47
CA HIS A 76 12.87 12.35 4.17
C HIS A 76 14.37 12.01 4.21
N PRO A 77 15.06 11.80 3.06
CA PRO A 77 16.43 11.28 3.06
C PRO A 77 17.42 12.18 3.82
N GLU A 78 17.26 13.49 3.75
CA GLU A 78 18.02 14.50 4.49
C GLU A 78 17.88 14.34 6.02
N ARG A 79 16.77 13.75 6.47
CA ARG A 79 16.52 13.43 7.88
C ARG A 79 16.82 11.98 8.22
N CYS A 80 17.04 11.12 7.23
CA CYS A 80 17.24 9.68 7.41
C CYS A 80 18.59 9.18 6.90
N ALA A 81 19.65 9.98 7.02
CA ALA A 81 21.02 9.59 6.60
C ALA A 81 21.09 9.11 5.14
N GLY A 82 20.32 9.74 4.25
CA GLY A 82 20.26 9.40 2.83
C GLY A 82 19.31 8.24 2.49
N ILE A 83 18.63 7.62 3.47
CA ILE A 83 17.65 6.58 3.19
C ILE A 83 16.48 7.18 2.40
N ASN A 84 16.32 6.71 1.16
CA ASN A 84 15.20 7.04 0.28
C ASN A 84 14.31 5.80 0.13
N ARG A 85 13.27 5.73 0.97
CA ARG A 85 12.24 4.69 0.93
C ARG A 85 10.93 5.34 0.63
N LEU A 86 10.22 4.78 -0.32
CA LEU A 86 8.93 5.30 -0.74
C LEU A 86 8.04 4.13 -1.15
N GLY A 87 6.79 4.19 -0.75
CA GLY A 87 5.76 3.25 -1.14
C GLY A 87 4.45 3.97 -1.44
N TYR A 88 3.74 3.45 -2.42
CA TYR A 88 2.41 3.90 -2.81
C TYR A 88 1.55 2.70 -3.20
N ILE A 89 0.29 2.72 -2.79
CA ILE A 89 -0.69 1.72 -3.17
C ILE A 89 -2.06 2.38 -3.33
N ARG A 90 -2.79 1.95 -4.36
CA ARG A 90 -4.16 2.35 -4.66
C ARG A 90 -4.98 1.09 -4.90
N GLU A 91 -6.14 1.02 -4.27
CA GLU A 91 -7.19 0.03 -4.54
C GLU A 91 -8.45 0.74 -5.02
N VAL A 92 -9.02 0.26 -6.11
CA VAL A 92 -10.32 0.70 -6.64
C VAL A 92 -11.25 -0.50 -6.65
N VAL A 93 -12.39 -0.39 -5.98
CA VAL A 93 -13.43 -1.42 -5.95
C VAL A 93 -14.71 -0.84 -6.54
N GLU A 94 -15.23 -1.47 -7.57
CA GLU A 94 -16.45 -1.08 -8.28
C GLU A 94 -17.52 -2.14 -8.08
N THR A 95 -18.73 -1.70 -7.71
CA THR A 95 -19.91 -2.55 -7.69
C THR A 95 -20.57 -2.51 -9.06
N THR A 96 -20.73 -3.66 -9.72
CA THR A 96 -21.40 -3.76 -11.02
C THR A 96 -22.90 -3.61 -10.85
N ALA A 97 -23.61 -3.28 -11.94
CA ALA A 97 -25.08 -3.20 -11.95
C ALA A 97 -25.78 -4.50 -11.51
N THR A 98 -25.11 -5.64 -11.67
CA THR A 98 -25.58 -6.97 -11.25
C THR A 98 -25.21 -7.32 -9.79
N GLY A 99 -24.63 -6.39 -9.03
CA GLY A 99 -24.21 -6.60 -7.64
C GLY A 99 -22.87 -7.34 -7.49
N GLY A 100 -22.18 -7.65 -8.59
CA GLY A 100 -20.82 -8.20 -8.54
C GLY A 100 -19.80 -7.14 -8.16
N ARG A 101 -18.60 -7.54 -7.75
CA ARG A 101 -17.50 -6.61 -7.47
C ARG A 101 -16.34 -6.80 -8.44
N ARG A 102 -15.82 -5.69 -8.94
CA ARG A 102 -14.57 -5.63 -9.68
C ARG A 102 -13.56 -4.87 -8.84
N ARG A 103 -12.32 -5.35 -8.82
CA ARG A 103 -11.22 -4.68 -8.15
C ARG A 103 -10.10 -4.37 -9.14
N ARG A 104 -9.46 -3.23 -8.93
CA ARG A 104 -8.18 -2.85 -9.52
C ARG A 104 -7.25 -2.41 -8.42
N MET A 105 -5.98 -2.75 -8.53
CA MET A 105 -4.95 -2.31 -7.61
C MET A 105 -3.72 -1.93 -8.39
N PHE A 106 -3.09 -0.85 -7.98
CA PHE A 106 -1.81 -0.41 -8.47
C PHE A 106 -0.93 -0.05 -7.27
N GLY A 107 0.35 -0.32 -7.34
CA GLY A 107 1.26 0.14 -6.30
C GLY A 107 2.71 -0.03 -6.68
N PHE A 108 3.56 0.69 -5.98
CA PHE A 108 4.99 0.57 -6.09
C PHE A 108 5.65 0.78 -4.74
N MET A 109 6.79 0.14 -4.52
CA MET A 109 7.56 0.32 -3.30
C MET A 109 9.04 0.12 -3.57
N THR A 110 9.89 0.94 -2.95
CA THR A 110 11.34 0.76 -2.99
C THR A 110 11.69 -0.64 -2.49
N SER A 111 12.46 -1.40 -3.26
CA SER A 111 12.91 -2.73 -2.87
C SER A 111 13.97 -2.63 -1.76
N SER A 112 13.75 -3.25 -0.61
CA SER A 112 14.79 -3.41 0.43
C SER A 112 15.67 -4.60 0.09
N ARG A 113 16.99 -4.39 0.08
CA ARG A 113 17.98 -5.47 -0.06
C ARG A 113 18.52 -5.93 1.30
N GLU A 114 18.20 -5.21 2.37
CA GLU A 114 18.80 -5.35 3.68
C GLU A 114 17.87 -6.13 4.63
N GLU A 115 18.39 -7.24 5.14
CA GLU A 115 17.76 -8.11 6.12
C GLU A 115 18.33 -7.87 7.54
N SER A 116 19.52 -7.27 7.64
CA SER A 116 20.19 -6.97 8.92
C SER A 116 20.53 -5.48 9.13
N LEU A 117 20.76 -5.10 10.39
CA LEU A 117 21.25 -3.76 10.75
C LEU A 117 22.63 -3.47 10.13
N GLN A 118 23.47 -4.49 9.96
CA GLN A 118 24.80 -4.35 9.37
C GLN A 118 24.72 -4.08 7.86
N GLU A 119 23.83 -4.76 7.14
CA GLU A 119 23.54 -4.47 5.73
C GLU A 119 22.93 -3.08 5.55
N ALA A 120 21.99 -2.71 6.43
CA ALA A 120 21.43 -1.37 6.45
C ALA A 120 22.54 -0.32 6.63
N ARG A 121 23.49 -0.53 7.54
CA ARG A 121 24.63 0.38 7.74
C ARG A 121 25.55 0.46 6.53
N ARG A 122 25.80 -0.64 5.82
CA ARG A 122 26.60 -0.66 4.59
C ARG A 122 25.90 0.09 3.45
N ALA A 123 24.57 -0.04 3.34
CA ALA A 123 23.79 0.63 2.31
C ALA A 123 23.78 2.16 2.46
N LEU A 124 23.87 2.69 3.69
CA LEU A 124 23.92 4.14 3.96
C LEU A 124 25.14 4.85 3.34
N GLY A 125 26.23 4.12 3.05
CA GLY A 125 27.45 4.70 2.49
C GLY A 125 27.49 4.76 0.95
N GLY A 126 26.56 4.09 0.26
CA GLY A 126 26.59 3.97 -1.19
C GLY A 126 25.70 4.99 -1.90
N ARG A 127 26.29 5.94 -2.63
CA ARG A 127 25.56 6.77 -3.59
C ARG A 127 25.26 5.94 -4.85
N GLN A 128 24.06 5.41 -4.95
CA GLN A 128 23.57 4.79 -6.18
C GLN A 128 22.82 5.81 -7.04
N PRO A 129 23.00 5.82 -8.37
CA PRO A 129 22.30 6.76 -9.25
C PRO A 129 20.81 6.44 -9.40
N ALA A 130 20.40 5.21 -9.09
CA ALA A 130 19.02 4.74 -9.18
C ALA A 130 18.67 3.79 -8.03
N HIS A 131 17.39 3.75 -7.67
CA HIS A 131 16.82 2.79 -6.74
C HIS A 131 15.92 1.80 -7.46
N ALA A 132 15.96 0.54 -7.01
CA ALA A 132 15.02 -0.47 -7.48
C ALA A 132 13.66 -0.30 -6.79
N TYR A 133 12.60 -0.38 -7.57
CA TYR A 133 11.22 -0.41 -7.14
C TYR A 133 10.56 -1.69 -7.61
N THR A 134 9.76 -2.30 -6.72
CA THR A 134 8.80 -3.32 -7.11
C THR A 134 7.49 -2.62 -7.45
N MET A 135 7.01 -2.82 -8.67
CA MET A 135 5.72 -2.32 -9.13
C MET A 135 4.73 -3.49 -9.27
N LEU A 136 3.46 -3.20 -9.00
CA LEU A 136 2.36 -4.15 -9.01
C LEU A 136 1.13 -3.52 -9.66
N GLU A 137 0.53 -4.24 -10.60
CA GLU A 137 -0.81 -4.00 -11.12
C GLU A 137 -1.62 -5.28 -10.91
N SER A 138 -2.87 -5.18 -10.43
CA SER A 138 -3.78 -6.32 -10.40
C SER A 138 -5.20 -5.91 -10.75
N ALA A 139 -5.91 -6.78 -11.46
CA ALA A 139 -7.32 -6.64 -11.71
C ALA A 139 -8.03 -7.97 -11.42
N GLY A 140 -9.26 -7.91 -10.91
CA GLY A 140 -10.01 -9.13 -10.64
C GLY A 140 -11.49 -8.91 -10.44
N ASP A 141 -12.22 -10.01 -10.51
CA ASP A 141 -13.67 -10.09 -10.32
C ASP A 141 -14.03 -11.46 -9.70
N ALA A 142 -15.28 -11.90 -9.86
CA ALA A 142 -15.77 -13.17 -9.36
C ALA A 142 -14.95 -14.38 -9.87
N ALA A 143 -14.38 -14.32 -11.07
CA ALA A 143 -13.63 -15.43 -11.67
C ALA A 143 -12.21 -15.56 -11.13
N GLY A 144 -11.65 -14.49 -10.56
CA GLY A 144 -10.28 -14.49 -10.06
C GLY A 144 -9.58 -13.16 -10.23
N ILE A 145 -8.30 -13.15 -9.87
CA ILE A 145 -7.43 -11.99 -9.88
C ILE A 145 -6.20 -12.29 -10.72
N GLU A 146 -5.90 -11.43 -11.68
CA GLU A 146 -4.65 -11.40 -12.42
C GLU A 146 -3.77 -10.29 -11.87
N SER A 147 -2.51 -10.61 -11.57
CA SER A 147 -1.50 -9.67 -11.08
C SER A 147 -0.29 -9.66 -12.00
N ARG A 148 0.31 -8.49 -12.22
CA ARG A 148 1.56 -8.27 -12.95
C ARG A 148 2.55 -7.56 -12.05
N VAL A 149 3.76 -8.10 -11.95
CA VAL A 149 4.85 -7.53 -11.15
C VAL A 149 6.13 -7.46 -11.94
N ALA A 150 6.85 -6.36 -11.75
CA ALA A 150 8.20 -6.19 -12.26
C ALA A 150 9.04 -5.39 -11.26
N SER A 151 10.35 -5.60 -11.33
CA SER A 151 11.32 -4.71 -10.71
C SER A 151 11.77 -3.72 -11.77
N VAL A 152 11.67 -2.43 -11.46
CA VAL A 152 12.12 -1.33 -12.32
C VAL A 152 13.06 -0.42 -11.54
N ALA A 153 13.91 0.33 -12.25
CA ALA A 153 14.78 1.32 -11.63
C ALA A 153 14.16 2.72 -11.80
N CYS A 154 14.34 3.57 -10.81
CA CYS A 154 14.00 4.99 -10.86
C CYS A 154 15.15 5.81 -10.28
N SER A 155 15.33 7.02 -10.80
CA SER A 155 16.34 7.98 -10.37
C SER A 155 16.38 8.16 -8.85
N ALA A 156 17.57 8.06 -8.27
CA ALA A 156 17.78 8.30 -6.85
C ALA A 156 17.59 9.77 -6.45
N ALA A 157 17.55 10.68 -7.43
CA ALA A 157 17.23 12.08 -7.19
C ALA A 157 15.76 12.29 -6.82
N LEU A 158 14.87 11.40 -7.27
CA LEU A 158 13.46 11.43 -6.90
C LEU A 158 13.25 10.72 -5.57
N SER A 159 12.54 11.40 -4.68
CA SER A 159 12.25 10.93 -3.32
C SER A 159 10.96 11.59 -2.83
N TRP A 160 10.51 11.18 -1.65
CA TRP A 160 9.39 11.82 -0.98
C TRP A 160 9.67 13.32 -0.73
N PRO A 161 8.70 14.23 -0.89
CA PRO A 161 7.27 14.02 -1.18
C PRO A 161 6.91 13.97 -2.68
N ARG A 162 7.88 13.93 -3.60
CA ARG A 162 7.66 13.96 -5.06
C ARG A 162 7.23 12.61 -5.63
N TRP A 163 6.30 11.94 -4.96
CA TRP A 163 5.90 10.57 -5.29
C TRP A 163 5.18 10.47 -6.65
N GLN A 164 4.53 11.52 -7.12
CA GLN A 164 3.89 11.56 -8.44
C GLN A 164 4.93 11.61 -9.59
N GLU A 165 6.06 12.30 -9.37
CA GLU A 165 7.20 12.28 -10.30
C GLU A 165 7.81 10.87 -10.35
N VAL A 166 7.97 10.23 -9.18
CA VAL A 166 8.40 8.82 -9.08
C VAL A 166 7.43 7.90 -9.82
N GLU A 167 6.13 8.03 -9.60
CA GLU A 167 5.11 7.24 -10.31
C GLU A 167 5.23 7.41 -11.82
N SER A 168 5.37 8.65 -12.30
CA SER A 168 5.48 8.96 -13.72
C SER A 168 6.70 8.30 -14.36
N GLU A 169 7.88 8.41 -13.72
CA GLU A 169 9.11 7.77 -14.22
C GLU A 169 9.00 6.24 -14.19
N LEU A 170 8.45 5.69 -13.09
CA LEU A 170 8.23 4.27 -12.94
C LEU A 170 7.27 3.71 -14.01
N MET A 171 6.22 4.45 -14.37
CA MET A 171 5.27 4.04 -15.40
C MET A 171 5.90 3.99 -16.79
N GLU A 172 6.82 4.90 -17.12
CA GLU A 172 7.60 4.81 -18.35
C GLU A 172 8.56 3.62 -18.34
N ALA A 173 9.29 3.40 -17.23
CA ALA A 173 10.17 2.24 -17.06
C ALA A 173 9.40 0.91 -17.05
N TRP A 174 8.15 0.91 -16.59
CA TRP A 174 7.28 -0.26 -16.54
C TRP A 174 6.89 -0.78 -17.91
N LYS A 175 6.66 0.10 -18.89
CA LYS A 175 6.19 -0.28 -20.25
C LYS A 175 7.05 -1.39 -20.86
N PRO A 176 8.38 -1.24 -21.01
CA PRO A 176 9.24 -2.29 -21.58
C PRO A 176 9.64 -3.39 -20.58
N ALA A 177 9.40 -3.21 -19.28
CA ALA A 177 9.89 -4.14 -18.26
C ALA A 177 9.28 -5.55 -18.41
N PRO A 178 10.06 -6.63 -18.23
CA PRO A 178 9.54 -7.99 -18.18
C PRO A 178 8.67 -8.15 -16.93
N LYS A 179 7.41 -8.56 -17.14
CA LYS A 179 6.41 -8.70 -16.08
C LYS A 179 6.19 -10.16 -15.77
N ARG A 180 6.25 -10.51 -14.50
CA ARG A 180 5.77 -11.80 -14.00
C ARG A 180 4.27 -11.68 -13.78
N THR A 181 3.51 -12.57 -14.41
CA THR A 181 2.06 -12.66 -14.25
C THR A 181 1.71 -13.80 -13.29
N ALA A 182 0.70 -13.58 -12.46
CA ALA A 182 0.14 -14.59 -11.59
C ALA A 182 -1.38 -14.51 -11.55
N ARG A 183 -2.02 -15.63 -11.23
CA ARG A 183 -3.47 -15.73 -11.13
C ARG A 183 -3.88 -16.39 -9.81
N ILE A 184 -4.89 -15.80 -9.17
CA ILE A 184 -5.57 -16.36 -7.99
C ILE A 184 -7.01 -16.63 -8.40
N GLU A 185 -7.54 -17.80 -8.05
CA GLU A 185 -8.93 -18.15 -8.33
C GLU A 185 -9.90 -17.51 -7.33
N GLY A 186 -11.05 -17.11 -7.86
CA GLY A 186 -12.14 -16.53 -7.08
C GLY A 186 -11.90 -15.09 -6.61
N GLU A 187 -12.98 -14.47 -6.16
CA GLU A 187 -12.94 -13.10 -5.66
C GLU A 187 -12.17 -13.02 -4.34
N ARG A 188 -11.27 -12.03 -4.23
CA ARG A 188 -10.63 -11.64 -2.96
C ARG A 188 -10.47 -10.13 -2.87
N PRO A 189 -10.73 -9.51 -1.71
CA PRO A 189 -10.47 -8.10 -1.48
C PRO A 189 -8.97 -7.78 -1.50
N GLY A 190 -8.64 -6.50 -1.66
CA GLY A 190 -7.29 -5.98 -1.43
C GLY A 190 -7.00 -5.74 0.05
N PHE A 191 -5.75 -5.43 0.37
CA PHE A 191 -5.33 -5.19 1.75
C PHE A 191 -6.01 -3.98 2.38
N LEU A 192 -6.02 -2.83 1.69
CA LEU A 192 -6.65 -1.61 2.20
C LEU A 192 -8.16 -1.81 2.38
N SER A 193 -8.79 -2.55 1.47
CA SER A 193 -10.20 -2.93 1.54
C SER A 193 -10.51 -3.72 2.81
N VAL A 194 -9.68 -4.73 3.14
CA VAL A 194 -9.87 -5.53 4.37
C VAL A 194 -9.57 -4.74 5.64
N VAL A 195 -8.56 -3.87 5.64
CA VAL A 195 -8.31 -2.96 6.77
C VAL A 195 -9.52 -2.08 7.05
N ARG A 196 -10.11 -1.49 6.00
CA ARG A 196 -11.30 -0.66 6.12
C ARG A 196 -12.53 -1.46 6.58
N HIS A 197 -12.71 -2.67 6.08
CA HIS A 197 -13.76 -3.55 6.57
C HIS A 197 -13.59 -3.87 8.06
N ALA A 198 -12.36 -4.15 8.51
CA ALA A 198 -12.06 -4.40 9.91
C ALA A 198 -12.36 -3.17 10.81
N MET A 199 -12.05 -1.95 10.34
CA MET A 199 -12.43 -0.71 11.03
C MET A 199 -13.95 -0.53 11.13
N ARG A 200 -14.69 -0.81 10.05
CA ARG A 200 -16.16 -0.73 10.02
C ARG A 200 -16.82 -1.75 10.94
N ARG A 201 -16.30 -2.98 10.93
CA ARG A 201 -16.88 -4.08 11.69
C ARG A 201 -16.59 -3.99 13.18
N GLY A 202 -15.42 -3.47 13.56
CA GLY A 202 -14.96 -3.52 14.94
C GLY A 202 -14.78 -4.97 15.43
N GLY A 203 -14.82 -5.15 16.75
CA GLY A 203 -14.63 -6.44 17.42
C GLY A 203 -13.31 -7.13 17.05
N SER A 204 -13.37 -8.44 16.87
CA SER A 204 -12.28 -9.27 16.35
C SER A 204 -12.72 -10.04 15.12
N GLY A 205 -11.79 -10.35 14.23
CA GLY A 205 -12.09 -11.15 13.06
C GLY A 205 -10.85 -11.58 12.28
N ARG A 206 -11.10 -12.30 11.19
CA ARG A 206 -10.08 -12.68 10.23
C ARG A 206 -10.67 -12.66 8.83
N GLU A 207 -9.90 -12.24 7.85
CA GLU A 207 -10.33 -12.21 6.45
C GLU A 207 -9.16 -12.43 5.48
N PRO A 208 -9.30 -13.33 4.50
CA PRO A 208 -8.29 -13.49 3.47
C PRO A 208 -8.34 -12.33 2.48
N TYR A 209 -7.17 -11.90 2.02
CA TYR A 209 -7.02 -10.90 0.97
C TYR A 209 -5.96 -11.33 -0.03
N ALA A 210 -6.07 -10.83 -1.26
CA ALA A 210 -5.08 -11.07 -2.29
C ALA A 210 -4.17 -9.85 -2.44
N HIS A 211 -2.87 -10.10 -2.35
CA HIS A 211 -1.83 -9.13 -2.65
C HIS A 211 -0.76 -9.82 -3.49
N TYR A 212 -0.52 -9.28 -4.68
CA TYR A 212 0.35 -9.90 -5.67
C TYR A 212 -0.12 -11.31 -6.11
N ASP A 213 0.68 -12.36 -5.98
CA ASP A 213 0.39 -13.75 -6.35
C ASP A 213 0.01 -14.61 -5.15
N LYS A 214 -0.13 -14.01 -3.96
CA LYS A 214 -0.41 -14.71 -2.73
C LYS A 214 -1.72 -14.28 -2.13
N THR A 215 -2.35 -15.25 -1.48
CA THR A 215 -3.40 -14.99 -0.51
C THR A 215 -2.76 -14.85 0.86
N TYR A 216 -3.07 -13.73 1.51
CA TYR A 216 -2.73 -13.46 2.90
C TYR A 216 -3.99 -13.48 3.73
N THR A 217 -3.85 -13.49 5.05
CA THR A 217 -4.96 -13.28 5.98
C THR A 217 -4.65 -12.11 6.88
N LEU A 218 -5.60 -11.17 7.00
CA LEU A 218 -5.60 -10.18 8.07
C LEU A 218 -6.42 -10.74 9.24
N GLU A 219 -5.77 -10.88 10.38
CA GLU A 219 -6.43 -11.05 11.68
C GLU A 219 -6.47 -9.69 12.38
N TRP A 220 -7.57 -9.34 13.01
CA TRP A 220 -7.66 -8.10 13.77
C TRP A 220 -8.38 -8.26 15.09
N ARG A 221 -8.04 -7.35 16.00
CA ARG A 221 -8.78 -7.09 17.23
C ARG A 221 -8.89 -5.58 17.41
N THR A 222 -10.07 -5.13 17.80
CA THR A 222 -10.30 -3.75 18.17
C THR A 222 -10.54 -3.62 19.66
N ARG A 223 -10.16 -2.47 20.22
CA ARG A 223 -10.44 -2.10 21.60
C ARG A 223 -10.86 -0.63 21.65
N PRO A 224 -11.91 -0.29 22.41
CA PRO A 224 -12.26 1.10 22.63
C PRO A 224 -11.16 1.78 23.47
N LEU A 225 -10.96 3.06 23.21
CA LEU A 225 -10.07 3.95 23.96
C LEU A 225 -10.87 5.12 24.54
N ALA A 226 -10.24 5.87 25.45
CA ALA A 226 -10.79 7.12 25.94
C ALA A 226 -10.99 8.13 24.79
N GLY A 227 -11.95 9.05 24.96
CA GLY A 227 -12.22 10.08 23.96
C GLY A 227 -12.98 9.58 22.71
N GLY A 228 -13.67 8.44 22.81
CA GLY A 228 -14.48 7.90 21.71
C GLY A 228 -13.70 7.23 20.58
N MET A 229 -12.37 7.13 20.71
CA MET A 229 -11.50 6.50 19.72
C MET A 229 -11.47 4.97 19.85
N SER A 230 -11.09 4.29 18.78
CA SER A 230 -10.79 2.87 18.78
C SER A 230 -9.37 2.61 18.30
N GLU A 231 -8.75 1.58 18.87
CA GLU A 231 -7.53 1.00 18.34
C GLU A 231 -7.84 -0.33 17.67
N LEU A 232 -7.26 -0.56 16.49
CA LEU A 232 -7.22 -1.85 15.81
C LEU A 232 -5.78 -2.36 15.81
N GLU A 233 -5.55 -3.53 16.38
CA GLU A 233 -4.33 -4.32 16.20
C GLU A 233 -4.55 -5.30 15.04
N GLY A 234 -3.68 -5.25 14.04
CA GLY A 234 -3.71 -6.11 12.85
C GLY A 234 -2.49 -7.03 12.81
N ARG A 235 -2.73 -8.30 12.46
CA ARG A 235 -1.68 -9.31 12.19
C ARG A 235 -1.88 -9.89 10.79
N ILE A 236 -0.82 -9.87 9.99
CA ILE A 236 -0.80 -10.45 8.65
C ILE A 236 -0.11 -11.82 8.71
N SER A 237 -0.70 -12.83 8.07
CA SER A 237 -0.13 -14.17 7.88
C SER A 237 -0.23 -14.61 6.40
N GLY A 238 0.58 -15.61 5.99
CA GLY A 238 0.60 -16.15 4.62
C GLY A 238 1.84 -15.81 3.76
N GLY A 239 2.75 -14.96 4.24
CA GLY A 239 4.02 -14.66 3.56
C GLY A 239 5.05 -13.94 4.44
N GLY A 240 4.99 -14.20 5.75
CA GLY A 240 5.68 -13.46 6.80
C GLY A 240 4.68 -13.01 7.86
N LYS A 241 5.14 -12.81 9.10
CA LYS A 241 4.32 -12.25 10.18
C LYS A 241 4.61 -10.76 10.28
N ALA A 242 3.64 -9.94 9.94
CA ALA A 242 3.69 -8.50 10.15
C ALA A 242 2.58 -8.10 11.15
N LYS A 243 2.88 -7.09 11.97
CA LYS A 243 1.91 -6.50 12.89
C LYS A 243 1.87 -4.99 12.70
N PHE A 244 0.68 -4.44 12.83
CA PHE A 244 0.46 -3.00 12.84
C PHE A 244 -0.65 -2.64 13.83
N ARG A 245 -0.68 -1.37 14.19
CA ARG A 245 -1.75 -0.79 15.00
C ARG A 245 -2.27 0.44 14.28
N LEU A 246 -3.56 0.72 14.39
CA LEU A 246 -4.15 1.95 13.89
C LEU A 246 -5.18 2.49 14.87
N TRP A 247 -5.27 3.81 14.92
CA TRP A 247 -6.17 4.55 15.80
C TRP A 247 -7.17 5.30 14.92
N TYR A 248 -8.46 5.13 15.17
CA TYR A 248 -9.51 5.69 14.32
C TYR A 248 -10.76 6.04 15.12
N ASP A 249 -11.59 6.91 14.54
CA ASP A 249 -12.91 7.24 15.07
C ASP A 249 -13.91 6.17 14.60
N PRO A 250 -14.44 5.31 15.50
CA PRO A 250 -15.39 4.27 15.14
C PRO A 250 -16.74 4.81 14.66
N SER A 251 -17.06 6.09 14.90
CA SER A 251 -18.24 6.75 14.33
C SER A 251 -18.02 7.18 12.88
N ARG A 252 -16.76 7.23 12.43
CA ARG A 252 -16.34 7.55 11.05
C ARG A 252 -15.38 6.49 10.50
N PRO A 253 -15.76 5.21 10.44
CA PRO A 253 -14.87 4.12 10.03
C PRO A 253 -14.51 4.15 8.54
N CYS A 254 -15.15 5.05 7.78
CA CYS A 254 -14.87 5.31 6.37
C CYS A 254 -13.69 6.26 6.18
N ASP A 255 -13.36 7.07 7.19
CA ASP A 255 -12.26 8.05 7.15
C ASP A 255 -10.91 7.35 7.37
N PRO A 256 -9.82 7.86 6.80
CA PRO A 256 -8.50 7.36 7.12
C PRO A 256 -8.18 7.46 8.63
N PRO A 257 -7.41 6.50 9.18
CA PRO A 257 -7.11 6.43 10.61
C PRO A 257 -6.31 7.65 11.08
N TRP A 258 -6.51 8.12 12.31
CA TRP A 258 -5.78 9.24 12.89
C TRP A 258 -4.27 8.99 13.04
N ALA A 259 -3.91 7.76 13.34
CA ALA A 259 -2.52 7.35 13.41
C ALA A 259 -2.40 5.87 13.05
N PHE A 260 -1.21 5.45 12.67
CA PHE A 260 -0.87 4.04 12.57
C PHE A 260 0.59 3.79 12.90
N GLU A 261 0.85 2.64 13.48
CA GLU A 261 2.17 2.16 13.84
C GLU A 261 2.44 0.86 13.08
N PHE A 262 3.63 0.77 12.49
CA PHE A 262 4.09 -0.42 11.80
C PHE A 262 5.55 -0.71 12.14
N GLN A 263 5.85 -1.99 12.33
CA GLN A 263 7.19 -2.46 12.63
C GLN A 263 7.74 -3.25 11.43
N PRO A 264 8.38 -2.60 10.43
CA PRO A 264 8.92 -3.27 9.26
C PRO A 264 10.06 -4.25 9.57
N ARG A 265 10.77 -4.03 10.69
CA ARG A 265 11.89 -4.87 11.17
C ARG A 265 11.87 -4.91 12.69
N ALA A 266 12.42 -5.96 13.29
CA ALA A 266 12.49 -6.11 14.75
C ALA A 266 13.14 -4.89 15.45
N PHE A 267 14.09 -4.23 14.78
CA PHE A 267 14.80 -3.06 15.31
C PHE A 267 14.24 -1.71 14.86
N LEU A 268 13.23 -1.65 13.97
CA LEU A 268 12.72 -0.39 13.42
C LEU A 268 11.20 -0.32 13.56
N ARG A 269 10.74 0.68 14.29
CA ARG A 269 9.33 1.02 14.47
C ARG A 269 9.03 2.37 13.83
N LEU A 270 7.96 2.45 13.06
CA LEU A 270 7.48 3.66 12.42
C LEU A 270 6.10 4.00 12.97
N LEU A 271 5.95 5.21 13.50
CA LEU A 271 4.67 5.77 13.93
C LEU A 271 4.31 6.93 13.01
N PHE A 272 3.12 6.89 12.44
CA PHE A 272 2.57 7.94 11.59
C PHE A 272 1.41 8.60 12.32
N GLU A 273 1.53 9.89 12.56
CA GLU A 273 0.54 10.68 13.30
C GLU A 273 -0.04 11.74 12.36
N SER A 274 -1.36 11.93 12.40
CA SER A 274 -2.00 12.90 11.53
C SER A 274 -1.49 14.31 11.79
N VAL A 275 -1.18 15.04 10.72
CA VAL A 275 -0.97 16.47 10.82
C VAL A 275 -2.35 17.11 10.99
N THR A 276 -2.64 17.59 12.19
CA THR A 276 -3.77 18.50 12.40
C THR A 276 -3.24 19.87 12.04
N GLU A 277 -3.85 20.55 11.06
CA GLU A 277 -3.53 21.95 10.83
C GLU A 277 -3.81 22.70 12.14
N GLU A 278 -2.75 23.19 12.79
CA GLU A 278 -2.91 24.25 13.77
C GLU A 278 -3.59 25.39 13.03
N LYS A 279 -4.81 25.75 13.45
CA LYS A 279 -5.41 27.02 13.07
C LYS A 279 -4.46 28.10 13.58
N THR A 280 -3.58 28.60 12.72
CA THR A 280 -2.95 29.89 12.92
C THR A 280 -4.09 30.91 13.05
N GLY A 281 -4.14 31.54 14.21
CA GLY A 281 -5.24 32.40 14.67
C GLY A 281 -5.46 33.66 13.85
#